data_AF-A0A7V8X1H2-F1
#
_entry.id   AF-A0A7V8X1H2-F1
#
_cell.length_a   1.000
_cell.length_b   1.000
_cell.length_c   1.000
_cell.angle_alpha   90.00
_cell.angle_beta   90.00
_cell.angle_gamma   90.00
#
_symmetry.space_group_name_H-M   'P 1'
#
loop_
_entity.id
_entity.type
_entity.pdbx_description
1 polymer ?
#
loop_
_entity_poly.entity_id
_entity_poly.type
_entity_poly.pdbx_seq_one_letter_code
_entity_poly.pdbx_strand_id
1 'polypeptide(L)'
;MKRTITRRIRTVTAFGLATMALGACTPEVYIDQVFGTQAAAAKSVAMCESTMNPGAVSPGGGNHGLFQINNVHRATFEQVTGQPWSAVYDPYWNAFFAKYLVDQSGWQPWSCRP
;
A
#
# COMPACT_ATOMS: atom_id res chain seq x y z
N MET A 1 -28.49 -65.13 -25.38
CA MET A 1 -29.23 -63.86 -25.20
C MET A 1 -28.22 -62.79 -24.76
N LYS A 2 -27.89 -61.82 -25.64
CA LYS A 2 -26.88 -60.77 -25.41
C LYS A 2 -27.51 -59.56 -24.70
N ARG A 3 -26.97 -59.09 -23.58
CA ARG A 3 -27.27 -57.77 -22.96
C ARG A 3 -26.01 -57.24 -22.25
N THR A 4 -25.23 -56.38 -22.92
CA THR A 4 -25.20 -54.91 -22.83
C THR A 4 -24.46 -54.40 -21.57
N ILE A 5 -23.21 -53.98 -21.78
CA ILE A 5 -22.35 -53.28 -20.82
C ILE A 5 -22.75 -51.81 -20.79
N THR A 6 -23.14 -51.28 -19.63
CA THR A 6 -23.37 -49.84 -19.43
C THR A 6 -22.37 -49.32 -18.39
N ARG A 7 -21.30 -48.68 -18.86
CA ARG A 7 -20.39 -47.88 -18.02
C ARG A 7 -21.16 -46.68 -17.47
N ARG A 8 -21.12 -46.49 -16.14
CA ARG A 8 -21.48 -45.22 -15.51
C ARG A 8 -20.26 -44.70 -14.76
N ILE A 9 -19.63 -43.69 -15.34
CA ILE A 9 -18.53 -42.91 -14.79
C ILE A 9 -19.08 -42.16 -13.58
N ARG A 10 -18.53 -42.41 -12.39
CA ARG A 10 -18.85 -41.66 -11.18
C ARG A 10 -17.89 -40.47 -11.08
N THR A 11 -18.51 -39.30 -11.23
CA THR A 11 -18.16 -37.94 -10.83
C THR A 11 -16.81 -37.76 -10.11
N VAL A 12 -15.93 -36.97 -10.73
CA VAL A 12 -14.68 -36.48 -10.16
C VAL A 12 -14.97 -35.50 -9.02
N THR A 13 -14.28 -35.74 -7.91
CA THR A 13 -14.20 -34.95 -6.68
C THR A 13 -13.76 -33.51 -6.96
N ALA A 14 -14.55 -32.52 -6.56
CA ALA A 14 -14.09 -31.14 -6.48
C ALA A 14 -13.52 -30.88 -5.08
N PHE A 15 -12.22 -31.17 -4.90
CA PHE A 15 -11.45 -30.59 -3.80
C PHE A 15 -11.12 -29.15 -4.19
N GLY A 16 -11.90 -28.20 -3.67
CA GLY A 16 -11.60 -26.78 -3.81
C GLY A 16 -10.29 -26.46 -3.09
N LEU A 17 -9.28 -26.07 -3.86
CA LEU A 17 -8.01 -25.54 -3.35
C LEU A 17 -8.31 -24.24 -2.57
N ALA A 18 -8.16 -24.26 -1.26
CA ALA A 18 -8.05 -23.05 -0.46
C ALA A 18 -6.66 -22.42 -0.73
N THR A 19 -6.62 -21.36 -1.53
CA THR A 19 -5.39 -20.58 -1.73
C THR A 19 -5.09 -19.78 -0.48
N MET A 20 -4.10 -20.19 0.31
CA MET A 20 -3.53 -19.35 1.36
C MET A 20 -2.79 -18.17 0.72
N ALA A 21 -3.32 -16.96 0.89
CA ALA A 21 -2.63 -15.73 0.51
C ALA A 21 -1.44 -15.50 1.45
N LEU A 22 -0.25 -15.90 1.02
CA LEU A 22 0.99 -15.61 1.71
C LEU A 22 1.34 -14.12 1.53
N GLY A 23 1.02 -13.31 2.55
CA GLY A 23 1.88 -12.22 3.05
C GLY A 23 2.31 -11.11 2.09
N ALA A 24 1.42 -10.53 1.27
CA ALA A 24 1.67 -9.18 0.77
C ALA A 24 1.56 -8.22 1.98
N CYS A 25 2.68 -7.61 2.40
CA CYS A 25 2.64 -6.55 3.42
C CYS A 25 1.79 -5.40 2.86
N THR A 26 0.62 -5.17 3.43
CA THR A 26 -0.27 -4.10 2.98
C THR A 26 0.33 -2.75 3.38
N PRO A 27 0.01 -1.65 2.66
CA PRO A 27 0.43 -0.30 3.07
C PRO A 27 0.15 0.02 4.54
N GLU A 28 -0.96 -0.49 5.09
CA GLU A 28 -1.35 -0.29 6.48
C GLU A 28 -0.32 -0.82 7.48
N VAL A 29 0.31 -1.97 7.19
CA VAL A 29 1.35 -2.56 8.06
C VAL A 29 2.55 -1.62 8.15
N TYR A 30 2.96 -1.04 7.03
CA TYR A 30 4.06 -0.07 7.02
C TYR A 30 3.69 1.24 7.72
N ILE A 31 2.45 1.70 7.58
CA ILE A 31 1.96 2.86 8.32
C ILE A 31 1.95 2.58 9.83
N ASP A 32 1.50 1.39 10.27
CA ASP A 32 1.54 0.99 11.68
C ASP A 32 2.98 0.97 12.22
N GLN A 33 3.90 0.38 11.47
CA GLN A 33 5.31 0.31 11.84
C GLN A 33 5.95 1.69 11.98
N VAL A 34 5.66 2.63 11.08
CA VAL A 34 6.30 3.95 11.03
C VAL A 34 5.66 4.94 12.00
N PHE A 35 4.33 4.99 12.06
CA PHE A 35 3.61 6.02 12.82
C PHE A 35 3.27 5.62 14.25
N GLY A 36 3.31 4.32 14.59
CA GLY A 36 3.05 3.83 15.94
C GLY A 36 1.73 4.35 16.51
N THR A 37 1.77 5.10 17.60
CA THR A 37 0.56 5.66 18.23
C THR A 37 -0.21 6.64 17.33
N GLN A 38 0.43 7.20 16.31
CA GLN A 38 -0.22 8.09 15.32
C GLN A 38 -0.75 7.34 14.09
N ALA A 39 -0.66 6.00 14.05
CA ALA A 39 -1.02 5.23 12.86
C ALA A 39 -2.48 5.41 12.43
N ALA A 40 -3.42 5.57 13.36
CA ALA A 40 -4.82 5.81 13.02
C ALA A 40 -5.00 7.12 12.22
N ALA A 41 -4.36 8.21 12.67
CA ALA A 41 -4.34 9.48 11.97
C ALA A 41 -3.68 9.34 10.58
N ALA A 42 -2.51 8.70 10.52
CA ALA A 42 -1.78 8.49 9.28
C ALA A 42 -2.54 7.66 8.25
N LYS A 43 -3.27 6.61 8.67
CA LYS A 43 -4.14 5.82 7.80
C LYS A 43 -5.30 6.65 7.26
N SER A 44 -5.89 7.54 8.07
CA SER A 44 -6.92 8.48 7.62
C SER A 44 -6.40 9.41 6.53
N VAL A 45 -5.18 9.96 6.72
CA VAL A 45 -4.52 10.80 5.70
C VAL A 45 -4.25 10.00 4.43
N ALA A 46 -3.59 8.84 4.51
CA ALA A 46 -3.26 8.03 3.34
C ALA A 46 -4.51 7.56 2.57
N MET A 47 -5.59 7.25 3.28
CA MET A 47 -6.87 6.91 2.65
C MET A 47 -7.44 8.11 1.87
N CYS A 48 -7.43 9.31 2.44
CA CYS A 48 -7.93 10.51 1.78
C CYS A 48 -7.05 10.98 0.62
N GLU A 49 -5.72 10.94 0.78
CA GLU A 49 -4.76 11.43 -0.21
C GLU A 49 -4.61 10.49 -1.43
N SER A 50 -4.65 9.18 -1.22
CA SER A 50 -4.34 8.20 -2.28
C SER A 50 -5.29 7.01 -2.36
N THR A 51 -6.32 6.91 -1.50
CA THR A 51 -7.10 5.67 -1.33
C THR A 51 -6.20 4.46 -1.01
N MET A 52 -5.18 4.69 -0.17
CA MET A 52 -4.18 3.69 0.21
C MET A 52 -3.39 3.09 -0.98
N ASN A 53 -3.23 3.85 -2.07
CA ASN A 53 -2.51 3.40 -3.26
C ASN A 53 -1.06 3.91 -3.27
N PRO A 54 -0.03 3.05 -3.09
CA PRO A 54 1.37 3.46 -3.09
C PRO A 54 1.87 3.91 -4.47
N GLY A 55 1.18 3.56 -5.55
CA GLY A 55 1.49 4.01 -6.91
C GLY A 55 0.74 5.29 -7.33
N ALA A 56 0.01 5.94 -6.43
CA ALA A 56 -0.79 7.11 -6.76
C ALA A 56 0.09 8.28 -7.22
N VAL A 57 -0.34 8.95 -8.30
CA VAL A 57 0.26 10.20 -8.79
C VAL A 57 -0.87 11.19 -9.02
N SER A 58 -0.76 12.40 -8.46
CA SER A 58 -1.80 13.42 -8.65
C SER A 58 -1.93 13.83 -10.12
N PRO A 59 -3.09 14.35 -10.54
CA PRO A 59 -3.18 15.10 -11.80
C PRO A 59 -2.08 16.17 -11.86
N GLY A 60 -1.37 16.24 -12.99
CA GLY A 60 -0.21 17.14 -13.16
C GLY A 60 1.13 16.59 -12.67
N GLY A 61 1.17 15.42 -12.01
CA GLY A 61 2.43 14.73 -11.70
C GLY A 61 3.26 15.34 -10.56
N GLY A 62 2.62 16.13 -9.69
CA GLY A 62 3.30 16.85 -8.61
C GLY A 62 3.42 16.08 -7.31
N ASN A 63 2.44 15.23 -6.97
CA ASN A 63 2.37 14.52 -5.70
C ASN A 63 2.38 13.00 -5.90
N HIS A 64 3.06 12.27 -5.01
CA HIS A 64 3.42 10.88 -5.23
C HIS A 64 3.20 9.96 -4.01
N GLY A 65 2.69 8.76 -4.28
CA GLY A 65 2.56 7.66 -3.33
C GLY A 65 1.49 7.84 -2.25
N LEU A 66 1.59 7.04 -1.20
CA LEU A 66 0.56 6.91 -0.15
C LEU A 66 0.15 8.24 0.48
N PHE A 67 1.14 9.06 0.82
CA PHE A 67 0.96 10.35 1.49
C PHE A 67 1.05 11.53 0.52
N GLN A 68 1.00 11.28 -0.79
CA GLN A 68 1.03 12.32 -1.83
C GLN A 68 2.18 13.33 -1.61
N ILE A 69 3.40 12.82 -1.42
CA ILE A 69 4.60 13.64 -1.21
C ILE A 69 4.87 14.46 -2.48
N ASN A 70 4.95 15.79 -2.32
CA ASN A 70 5.22 16.68 -3.44
C ASN A 70 6.68 16.55 -3.93
N ASN A 71 6.88 16.60 -5.24
CA ASN A 71 8.19 16.45 -5.88
C ASN A 71 9.21 17.56 -5.51
N VAL A 72 8.79 18.69 -4.94
CA VAL A 72 9.71 19.68 -4.33
C VAL A 72 10.55 19.09 -3.22
N HIS A 73 10.08 18.02 -2.58
CA HIS A 73 10.82 17.32 -1.53
C HIS A 73 11.78 16.25 -2.07
N ARG A 74 11.96 16.10 -3.38
CA ARG A 74 12.79 15.03 -3.97
C ARG A 74 14.19 14.94 -3.37
N ALA A 75 14.93 16.04 -3.39
CA ALA A 75 16.30 16.05 -2.87
C ALA A 75 16.34 15.70 -1.38
N THR A 76 15.39 16.22 -0.60
CA THR A 76 15.28 15.95 0.84
C THR A 76 14.90 14.50 1.11
N PHE A 77 14.01 13.91 0.31
CA PHE A 77 13.65 12.50 0.40
C PHE A 77 14.88 11.63 0.22
N GLU A 78 15.66 11.86 -0.84
CA GLU A 78 16.85 11.07 -1.13
C GLU A 78 17.91 11.23 -0.04
N GLN A 79 18.09 12.44 0.49
CA GLN A 79 19.01 12.70 1.59
C GLN A 79 18.59 12.02 2.91
N VAL A 80 17.31 12.11 3.27
CA VAL A 80 16.80 11.61 4.57
C VAL A 80 16.66 10.09 4.58
N THR A 81 16.25 9.49 3.46
CA THR A 81 16.01 8.05 3.35
C THR A 81 17.24 7.27 2.89
N GLY A 82 18.19 7.93 2.20
CA GLY A 82 19.28 7.27 1.50
C GLY A 82 18.82 6.47 0.27
N GLN A 83 17.56 6.62 -0.15
CA GLN A 83 16.98 5.91 -1.30
C GLN A 83 16.85 6.82 -2.52
N PRO A 84 16.86 6.29 -3.75
CA PRO A 84 16.52 7.08 -4.93
C PRO A 84 15.05 7.52 -4.89
N TRP A 85 14.70 8.62 -5.58
CA TRP A 85 13.31 9.12 -5.65
C TRP A 85 12.28 8.09 -6.10
N SER A 86 12.65 7.08 -6.90
CA SER A 86 11.73 6.00 -7.29
C SER A 86 11.17 5.23 -6.08
N ALA A 87 11.88 5.22 -4.94
CA ALA A 87 11.39 4.62 -3.70
C ALA A 87 10.26 5.43 -3.05
N VAL A 88 9.90 6.62 -3.55
CA VAL A 88 8.71 7.34 -3.09
C VAL A 88 7.41 6.54 -3.30
N TYR A 89 7.42 5.55 -4.19
CA TYR A 89 6.29 4.63 -4.41
C TYR A 89 6.40 3.34 -3.59
N ASP A 90 7.48 3.15 -2.85
CA ASP A 90 7.56 2.10 -1.85
C ASP A 90 6.75 2.55 -0.61
N PRO A 91 5.80 1.74 -0.13
CA PRO A 91 4.92 2.13 0.97
C PRO A 91 5.67 2.43 2.27
N TYR A 92 6.76 1.72 2.55
CA TYR A 92 7.57 1.97 3.75
C TYR A 92 8.30 3.31 3.65
N TRP A 93 9.01 3.55 2.54
CA TRP A 93 9.78 4.78 2.39
C TRP A 93 8.91 6.03 2.24
N ASN A 94 7.75 5.92 1.58
CA ASN A 94 6.77 6.99 1.53
C ASN A 94 6.24 7.34 2.93
N ALA A 95 5.86 6.33 3.72
CA ALA A 95 5.40 6.51 5.10
C ALA A 95 6.51 7.08 5.99
N PHE A 96 7.73 6.55 5.91
CA PHE A 96 8.89 7.02 6.67
C PHE A 96 9.15 8.51 6.41
N PHE A 97 9.16 8.93 5.15
CA PHE A 97 9.38 10.34 4.82
C PHE A 97 8.19 11.23 5.20
N ALA A 98 6.96 10.74 5.07
CA ALA A 98 5.78 11.45 5.58
C ALA A 98 5.90 11.69 7.10
N LYS A 99 6.30 10.67 7.86
CA LYS A 99 6.55 10.79 9.30
C LYS A 99 7.63 11.82 9.61
N TYR A 100 8.73 11.84 8.85
CA TYR A 100 9.76 12.87 8.98
C TYR A 100 9.18 14.28 8.85
N LEU A 101 8.36 14.56 7.82
CA LEU A 101 7.73 15.87 7.63
C LEU A 101 6.73 16.21 8.74
N VAL A 102 5.94 15.24 9.21
CA VAL A 102 5.02 15.40 10.35
C VAL A 102 5.79 15.73 11.62
N ASP A 103 6.95 15.11 11.86
CA ASP A 103 7.76 15.40 13.04
C ASP A 103 8.36 16.81 13.03
N GLN A 104 8.52 17.43 11.86
CA GLN A 104 9.00 18.81 11.73
C GLN A 104 7.90 19.85 11.89
N SER A 105 6.68 19.56 11.41
CA SER A 105 5.65 20.59 11.17
C SER A 105 4.23 20.20 11.57
N GLY A 106 4.07 19.02 12.16
CA GLY A 106 2.77 18.37 12.34
C GLY A 106 2.11 18.06 10.99
N TRP A 107 0.79 17.93 10.99
CA TRP A 107 0.00 17.60 9.81
C TRP A 107 -0.32 18.81 8.90
N GLN A 108 0.21 20.00 9.20
CA GLN A 108 -0.12 21.23 8.45
C GLN A 108 0.09 21.14 6.93
N PRO A 109 1.13 20.46 6.40
CA PRO A 109 1.32 20.32 4.97
C PRO A 109 0.26 19.48 4.24
N TRP A 110 -0.49 18.64 4.95
CA TRP A 110 -1.52 17.79 4.35
C TRP A 110 -2.86 18.50 4.28
N SER A 111 -3.52 18.39 3.12
CA SER A 111 -4.89 18.88 2.95
C SER A 111 -5.86 17.98 3.72
N CYS A 112 -5.63 16.67 3.67
CA CYS A 112 -6.39 15.65 4.39
C CYS A 112 -5.94 15.43 5.84
N ARG A 113 -5.41 16.46 6.51
CA ARG A 113 -4.93 16.34 7.90
C ARG A 113 -6.05 15.93 8.88
N PRO A 114 -5.71 15.28 10.01
CA PRO A 114 -6.67 14.87 11.04
C PRO A 114 -7.43 16.03 11.69
#